data_AF-Q13257-F1
#
_entry.id   AF-Q13257-F1
#
_cell.length_a   1.000
_cell.length_b   1.000
_cell.length_c   1.000
_cell.angle_alpha   90.00
_cell.angle_beta   90.00
_cell.angle_gamma   90.00
#
_symmetry.space_group_name_H-M   'P 1'
#
loop_
_entity.id
_entity.type
_entity.pdbx_description
1 polymer ?
#
loop_
_entity_poly.entity_id
_entity_poly.type
_entity_poly.pdbx_seq_one_letter_code
_entity_poly.pdbx_strand_id
1 'polypeptide(L)'
;MALQLSREQGITLRGSAEIVAEFFSFGINSILYQRGIYPSETFTRVQKYGLTLLVTTDLELIKYLNNVVEQLKDWLYKCSVQKLVVVISNIESGEVLERWQFDIECDKTAKDDSAPREKSQKAIQDEIRSVIRQITATVTFLPLLEVSCSFDLLIYTDKDLVVPEKWEESGPQFITNSEEVRLRSFTTTIHKVNSMVAYKIPVND
;
A
#
# COMPACT_ATOMS: atom_id res chain seq x y z
N MET A 1 42.70 -8.38 -15.18
CA MET A 1 41.33 -8.15 -15.67
C MET A 1 40.37 -8.60 -14.59
N ALA A 2 39.76 -7.68 -13.85
CA ALA A 2 38.83 -8.03 -12.77
C ALA A 2 37.46 -8.33 -13.39
N LEU A 3 37.07 -9.60 -13.44
CA LEU A 3 35.70 -10.02 -13.77
C LEU A 3 34.83 -9.78 -12.53
N GLN A 4 34.26 -8.59 -12.42
CA GLN A 4 33.24 -8.30 -11.42
C GLN A 4 31.95 -8.99 -11.89
N LEU A 5 31.52 -10.05 -11.20
CA LEU A 5 30.19 -10.62 -11.36
C LEU A 5 29.18 -9.48 -11.21
N SER A 6 28.39 -9.23 -12.27
CA SER A 6 27.38 -8.17 -12.33
C SER A 6 26.29 -8.44 -11.30
N ARG A 7 26.54 -8.04 -10.06
CA ARG A 7 25.58 -8.07 -8.97
C ARG A 7 24.68 -6.86 -9.19
N GLU A 8 23.37 -7.06 -9.37
CA GLU A 8 22.39 -5.98 -9.53
C GLU A 8 22.48 -5.04 -8.32
N GLN A 9 23.23 -3.95 -8.46
CA GLN A 9 23.54 -3.03 -7.35
C GLN A 9 22.65 -1.78 -7.36
N GLY A 10 21.80 -1.61 -8.37
CA GLY A 10 20.88 -0.48 -8.47
C GLY A 10 19.43 -0.90 -8.66
N ILE A 11 18.57 0.10 -8.78
CA ILE A 11 17.13 -0.07 -8.90
C ILE A 11 16.72 0.20 -10.34
N THR A 12 16.13 -0.81 -10.98
CA THR A 12 15.46 -0.65 -12.27
C THR A 12 14.00 -0.26 -12.05
N LEU A 13 13.33 0.26 -13.09
CA LEU A 13 11.89 0.55 -13.03
C LEU A 13 11.08 -0.69 -12.64
N ARG A 14 11.44 -1.85 -13.17
CA ARG A 14 10.82 -3.14 -12.81
C ARG A 14 11.07 -3.50 -11.34
N GLY A 15 12.32 -3.41 -10.87
CA GLY A 15 12.64 -3.68 -9.46
C GLY A 15 11.94 -2.71 -8.51
N SER A 16 11.78 -1.45 -8.91
CA SER A 16 11.00 -0.47 -8.15
C SER A 16 9.52 -0.85 -8.07
N ALA A 17 8.91 -1.28 -9.18
CA ALA A 17 7.51 -1.69 -9.20
C ALA A 17 7.28 -2.92 -8.30
N GLU A 18 8.20 -3.88 -8.33
CA GLU A 18 8.17 -5.07 -7.47
C GLU A 18 8.26 -4.69 -5.98
N ILE A 19 9.18 -3.80 -5.60
CA ILE A 19 9.33 -3.32 -4.21
C ILE A 19 8.07 -2.59 -3.72
N VAL A 20 7.52 -1.69 -4.54
CA VAL A 20 6.33 -0.91 -4.14
C VAL A 20 5.10 -1.80 -4.04
N ALA A 21 4.89 -2.73 -4.98
CA ALA A 21 3.79 -3.68 -4.91
C ALA A 21 3.91 -4.62 -3.70
N GLU A 22 5.13 -5.06 -3.36
CA GLU A 22 5.39 -5.84 -2.15
C GLU A 22 5.08 -5.04 -0.87
N PHE A 23 5.50 -3.78 -0.81
CA PHE A 23 5.13 -2.88 0.28
C PHE A 23 3.60 -2.84 0.48
N PHE A 24 2.83 -2.67 -0.60
CA PHE A 24 1.38 -2.63 -0.51
C PHE A 24 0.78 -3.95 0.01
N SER A 25 1.32 -5.10 -0.39
CA SER A 25 0.89 -6.39 0.16
C SER A 25 1.00 -6.42 1.70
N PHE A 26 2.15 -6.04 2.24
CA PHE A 26 2.36 -6.01 3.70
C PHE A 26 1.60 -4.87 4.40
N GLY A 27 1.50 -3.70 3.75
CA GLY A 27 0.79 -2.53 4.28
C GLY A 27 -0.71 -2.79 4.41
N ILE A 28 -1.34 -3.36 3.38
CA ILE A 28 -2.77 -3.71 3.39
C ILE A 28 -3.03 -4.78 4.45
N ASN A 29 -2.24 -5.86 4.49
CA ASN A 29 -2.38 -6.88 5.54
C ASN A 29 -2.28 -6.27 6.96
N SER A 30 -1.35 -5.33 7.16
CA SER A 30 -1.20 -4.64 8.44
C SER A 30 -2.43 -3.82 8.80
N ILE A 31 -3.02 -3.08 7.85
CA ILE A 31 -4.25 -2.30 8.08
C ILE A 31 -5.42 -3.23 8.42
N LEU A 32 -5.64 -4.28 7.63
CA LEU A 32 -6.74 -5.22 7.84
C LEU A 32 -6.69 -5.88 9.22
N TYR A 33 -5.49 -6.24 9.67
CA TYR A 33 -5.29 -6.78 11.01
C TYR A 33 -5.54 -5.73 12.10
N GLN A 34 -4.92 -4.55 12.00
CA GLN A 34 -4.97 -3.53 13.07
C GLN A 34 -6.36 -2.91 13.25
N ARG A 35 -7.19 -2.91 12.20
CA ARG A 35 -8.57 -2.41 12.25
C ARG A 35 -9.60 -3.53 12.45
N GLY A 36 -9.16 -4.78 12.64
CA GLY A 36 -10.05 -5.90 12.95
C GLY A 36 -11.00 -6.27 11.82
N ILE A 37 -10.63 -6.02 10.56
CA ILE A 37 -11.47 -6.33 9.39
C ILE A 37 -11.61 -7.85 9.22
N TYR A 38 -10.55 -8.58 9.57
CA TYR A 38 -10.54 -10.03 9.64
C TYR A 38 -10.16 -10.47 11.06
N PRO A 39 -10.64 -11.64 11.52
CA PRO A 39 -10.33 -12.17 12.84
C PRO A 39 -8.83 -12.35 13.05
N SER A 40 -8.35 -12.14 14.27
CA SER A 40 -6.91 -12.18 14.60
C SER A 40 -6.25 -13.54 14.30
N GLU A 41 -7.01 -14.61 14.41
CA GLU A 41 -6.62 -16.00 14.15
C GLU A 41 -6.44 -16.32 12.67
N THR A 42 -6.95 -15.48 11.76
CA THR A 42 -6.74 -15.62 10.32
C THR A 42 -5.47 -14.89 9.85
N PHE A 43 -4.55 -14.58 10.76
CA PHE A 43 -3.25 -14.00 10.44
C PHE A 43 -2.10 -14.83 11.02
N THR A 44 -1.00 -14.90 10.27
CA THR A 44 0.23 -15.55 10.69
C THR A 44 1.42 -14.59 10.65
N ARG A 45 2.45 -14.90 11.44
CA ARG A 45 3.66 -14.09 11.59
C ARG A 45 4.68 -14.43 10.51
N VAL A 46 5.22 -13.41 9.85
CA VAL A 46 6.29 -13.53 8.86
C VAL A 46 7.38 -12.50 9.11
N GLN A 47 8.63 -12.81 8.73
CA GLN A 47 9.76 -11.89 8.86
C GLN A 47 9.95 -11.11 7.56
N LYS A 48 9.77 -9.78 7.61
CA LYS A 48 10.02 -8.91 6.46
C LYS A 48 10.49 -7.53 6.90
N TYR A 49 11.39 -6.93 6.12
CA TYR A 49 11.99 -5.62 6.42
C TYR A 49 12.64 -5.55 7.81
N GLY A 50 13.06 -6.67 8.38
CA GLY A 50 13.58 -6.73 9.76
C GLY A 50 12.50 -6.55 10.83
N LEU A 51 11.23 -6.84 10.51
CA LEU A 51 10.09 -6.81 11.42
C LEU A 51 9.35 -8.16 11.36
N THR A 52 8.72 -8.51 12.47
CA THR A 52 7.67 -9.54 12.48
C THR A 52 6.36 -8.88 12.05
N LEU A 53 5.90 -9.18 10.84
CA LEU A 53 4.64 -8.69 10.28
C LEU A 53 3.57 -9.77 10.31
N LEU A 54 2.31 -9.36 10.20
CA LEU A 54 1.16 -10.26 10.10
C LEU A 54 0.64 -10.25 8.67
N VAL A 55 0.39 -11.44 8.14
CA VAL A 55 -0.21 -11.65 6.81
C VAL A 55 -1.35 -12.65 6.92
N THR A 56 -2.38 -12.46 6.11
CA THR A 56 -3.58 -13.31 6.15
C THR A 56 -3.27 -14.77 5.81
N THR A 57 -4.01 -15.69 6.45
CA THR A 57 -4.09 -17.12 6.11
C THR A 57 -5.40 -17.48 5.41
N ASP A 58 -6.32 -16.52 5.25
CA ASP A 58 -7.58 -16.71 4.54
C ASP A 58 -7.34 -16.86 3.03
N LEU A 59 -7.83 -17.96 2.44
CA LEU A 59 -7.51 -18.33 1.06
C LEU A 59 -8.12 -17.37 0.03
N GLU A 60 -9.32 -16.85 0.29
CA GLU A 60 -9.99 -15.92 -0.61
C GLU A 60 -9.29 -14.56 -0.60
N LEU A 61 -8.95 -14.04 0.59
CA LEU A 61 -8.21 -12.81 0.74
C LEU A 61 -6.79 -12.92 0.16
N ILE A 62 -6.09 -14.03 0.38
CA ILE A 62 -4.78 -14.28 -0.25
C ILE A 62 -4.90 -14.18 -1.77
N LYS A 63 -5.89 -14.86 -2.36
CA LYS A 63 -6.11 -14.85 -3.81
C LYS A 63 -6.45 -13.44 -4.30
N TYR A 64 -7.31 -12.73 -3.59
CA TYR A 64 -7.69 -11.36 -3.90
C TYR A 64 -6.47 -10.42 -3.89
N LEU A 65 -5.73 -10.38 -2.78
CA LEU A 65 -4.55 -9.51 -2.64
C LEU A 65 -3.46 -9.85 -3.65
N ASN A 66 -3.25 -11.14 -3.97
CA ASN A 66 -2.29 -11.53 -5.01
C ASN A 66 -2.70 -11.00 -6.40
N ASN A 67 -3.97 -11.11 -6.78
CA ASN A 67 -4.45 -10.57 -8.07
C ASN A 67 -4.26 -9.05 -8.14
N VAL A 68 -4.56 -8.35 -7.05
CA VAL A 68 -4.33 -6.91 -6.92
C VAL A 68 -2.86 -6.58 -7.07
N VAL A 69 -1.98 -7.27 -6.33
CA VAL A 69 -0.53 -7.01 -6.31
C VAL A 69 0.10 -7.27 -7.68
N GLU A 70 -0.29 -8.34 -8.38
CA GLU A 70 0.20 -8.60 -9.74
C GLU A 70 -0.23 -7.51 -10.71
N GLN A 71 -1.50 -7.10 -10.70
CA GLN A 71 -1.96 -6.00 -11.56
C GLN A 71 -1.28 -4.67 -11.22
N LEU A 72 -1.04 -4.42 -9.92
CA LEU A 72 -0.39 -3.22 -9.43
C LEU A 72 1.06 -3.13 -9.90
N LYS A 73 1.81 -4.26 -9.96
CA LYS A 73 3.17 -4.28 -10.53
C LYS A 73 3.18 -3.78 -11.98
N ASP A 74 2.24 -4.25 -12.80
CA ASP A 74 2.13 -3.86 -14.21
C ASP A 74 1.84 -2.36 -14.37
N TRP A 75 0.91 -1.83 -13.57
CA TRP A 75 0.56 -0.40 -13.62
C TRP A 75 1.66 0.49 -13.06
N LEU A 76 2.36 0.07 -11.99
CA LEU A 76 3.53 0.77 -11.46
C LEU A 76 4.67 0.80 -12.48
N TYR A 77 4.94 -0.33 -13.15
CA TYR A 77 5.93 -0.37 -14.23
C TYR A 77 5.58 0.60 -15.37
N LYS A 78 4.29 0.78 -15.66
CA LYS A 78 3.82 1.74 -16.66
C LYS A 78 3.81 3.19 -16.16
N CYS A 79 4.04 3.46 -14.87
CA CYS A 79 3.81 4.75 -14.20
C CYS A 79 2.36 5.23 -14.33
N SER A 80 1.39 4.31 -14.29
CA SER A 80 -0.03 4.61 -14.51
C SER A 80 -0.86 4.65 -13.23
N VAL A 81 -0.25 4.38 -12.08
CA VAL A 81 -0.92 4.47 -10.77
C VAL A 81 -0.63 5.81 -10.14
N GLN A 82 -1.69 6.54 -9.75
CA GLN A 82 -1.59 7.84 -9.08
C GLN A 82 -1.72 7.69 -7.57
N LYS A 83 -2.63 6.84 -7.10
CA LYS A 83 -2.77 6.50 -5.67
C LYS A 83 -3.48 5.18 -5.45
N LEU A 84 -3.24 4.57 -4.30
CA LEU A 84 -3.97 3.43 -3.77
C LEU A 84 -4.67 3.84 -2.48
N VAL A 85 -5.91 3.42 -2.29
CA VAL A 85 -6.68 3.74 -1.10
C VAL A 85 -7.32 2.50 -0.51
N VAL A 86 -7.10 2.26 0.79
CA VAL A 86 -7.88 1.30 1.58
C VAL A 86 -8.95 2.08 2.31
N VAL A 87 -10.21 1.86 1.92
CA VAL A 87 -11.39 2.45 2.56
C VAL A 87 -11.85 1.48 3.63
N ILE A 88 -12.14 1.99 4.82
CA ILE A 88 -12.76 1.22 5.91
C ILE A 88 -14.11 1.84 6.20
N SER A 89 -15.14 1.01 6.16
CA SER A 89 -16.53 1.43 6.29
C SER A 89 -17.27 0.56 7.29
N ASN A 90 -18.25 1.13 7.97
CA ASN A 90 -19.19 0.37 8.80
C ASN A 90 -19.99 -0.61 7.91
N ILE A 91 -20.04 -1.89 8.29
CA ILE A 91 -20.74 -2.93 7.50
C ILE A 91 -22.26 -2.67 7.41
N GLU A 92 -22.86 -2.16 8.47
CA GLU A 92 -24.31 -1.99 8.56
C GLU A 92 -24.78 -0.73 7.85
N SER A 93 -24.09 0.40 8.05
CA SER A 93 -24.49 1.70 7.50
C SER A 93 -23.84 2.05 6.16
N GLY A 94 -22.74 1.38 5.79
CA GLY A 94 -21.90 1.75 4.65
C GLY A 94 -21.13 3.06 4.85
N GLU A 95 -21.18 3.64 6.04
CA GLU A 95 -20.49 4.89 6.36
C GLU A 95 -18.98 4.72 6.34
N VAL A 96 -18.29 5.56 5.56
CA VAL A 96 -16.82 5.57 5.50
C VAL A 96 -16.24 6.16 6.80
N LEU A 97 -15.46 5.35 7.51
CA LEU A 97 -14.84 5.69 8.79
C LEU A 97 -13.37 6.06 8.64
N GLU A 98 -12.66 5.38 7.73
CA GLU A 98 -11.25 5.68 7.44
C GLU A 98 -10.94 5.56 5.95
N ARG A 99 -10.01 6.38 5.47
CA ARG A 99 -9.33 6.26 4.18
C ARG A 99 -7.83 6.27 4.38
N TRP A 100 -7.21 5.12 4.25
CA TRP A 100 -5.75 5.00 4.17
C TRP A 100 -5.31 5.27 2.74
N GLN A 101 -4.82 6.48 2.47
CA GLN A 101 -4.41 6.93 1.14
C GLN A 101 -2.89 6.86 0.98
N PHE A 102 -2.48 6.29 -0.14
CA PHE A 102 -1.09 6.19 -0.57
C PHE A 102 -0.93 6.86 -1.92
N ASP A 103 -0.45 8.10 -1.94
CA ASP A 103 -0.18 8.85 -3.16
C ASP A 103 1.18 8.43 -3.75
N ILE A 104 1.19 8.09 -5.03
CA ILE A 104 2.33 7.49 -5.73
C ILE A 104 2.82 8.47 -6.80
N GLU A 105 4.05 8.94 -6.64
CA GLU A 105 4.77 9.72 -7.63
C GLU A 105 5.72 8.79 -8.41
N CYS A 106 5.71 8.83 -9.74
CA CYS A 106 6.59 8.03 -10.60
C CYS A 106 7.48 8.94 -11.46
N ASP A 107 8.80 8.71 -11.44
CA ASP A 107 9.74 9.30 -12.37
C ASP A 107 9.58 8.63 -13.74
N LYS A 108 8.86 9.30 -14.66
CA LYS A 108 8.58 8.77 -16.00
C LYS A 108 9.84 8.65 -16.87
N THR A 109 10.94 9.33 -16.53
CA THR A 109 12.21 9.22 -17.30
C THR A 109 12.96 7.93 -16.97
N ALA A 110 12.58 7.21 -15.92
CA ALA A 110 13.24 5.97 -15.52
C ALA A 110 13.12 4.83 -16.56
N LYS A 111 12.20 4.96 -17.53
CA LYS A 111 12.10 4.05 -18.69
C LYS A 111 13.28 4.21 -19.67
N ASP A 112 13.87 5.40 -19.71
CA ASP A 112 14.94 5.76 -20.64
C ASP A 112 16.34 5.64 -19.99
N ASP A 113 16.40 5.25 -18.72
CA ASP A 113 17.66 5.07 -18.01
C ASP A 113 18.50 3.95 -18.65
N SER A 114 19.72 4.27 -19.09
CA SER A 114 20.67 3.29 -19.61
C SER A 114 21.30 2.42 -18.51
N ALA A 115 21.17 2.80 -17.24
CA ALA A 115 21.72 2.10 -16.09
C ALA A 115 20.76 2.17 -14.89
N PRO A 116 20.74 1.15 -14.02
CA PRO A 116 19.92 1.17 -12.80
C PRO A 116 20.24 2.36 -11.89
N ARG A 117 19.23 2.93 -11.23
CA ARG A 117 19.41 4.04 -10.28
C ARG A 117 20.22 3.60 -9.06
N GLU A 118 21.15 4.44 -8.63
CA GLU A 118 21.99 4.17 -7.46
C GLU A 118 21.25 4.41 -6.14
N LYS A 119 20.52 3.39 -5.68
CA LYS A 119 20.01 3.32 -4.30
C LYS A 119 20.06 1.88 -3.81
N SER A 120 20.65 1.66 -2.64
CA SER A 120 20.75 0.31 -2.10
C SER A 120 19.38 -0.22 -1.66
N GLN A 121 19.16 -1.53 -1.88
CA GLN A 121 17.99 -2.24 -1.37
C GLN A 121 17.83 -2.06 0.16
N LYS A 122 18.94 -2.06 0.90
CA LYS A 122 18.95 -1.86 2.35
C LYS A 122 18.36 -0.50 2.75
N ALA A 123 18.73 0.58 2.07
CA ALA A 123 18.21 1.91 2.35
C ALA A 123 16.69 1.99 2.10
N ILE A 124 16.22 1.39 1.00
CA ILE A 124 14.79 1.34 0.67
C ILE A 124 14.01 0.52 1.71
N GLN A 125 14.53 -0.65 2.10
CA GLN A 125 13.93 -1.49 3.13
C GLN A 125 13.87 -0.79 4.50
N ASP A 126 14.87 0.04 4.83
CA ASP A 126 14.88 0.81 6.07
C ASP A 126 13.82 1.93 6.09
N GLU A 127 13.60 2.61 4.95
CA GLU A 127 12.51 3.57 4.80
C GLU A 127 11.14 2.87 4.89
N ILE A 128 10.95 1.76 4.16
CA ILE A 128 9.74 0.94 4.21
C ILE A 128 9.46 0.47 5.64
N ARG A 129 10.48 -0.01 6.36
CA ARG A 129 10.35 -0.40 7.77
C ARG A 129 9.76 0.74 8.61
N SER A 130 10.23 1.98 8.38
CA SER A 130 9.72 3.13 9.10
C SER A 130 8.24 3.41 8.80
N VAL A 131 7.81 3.26 7.55
CA VAL A 131 6.42 3.45 7.14
C VAL A 131 5.52 2.38 7.74
N ILE A 132 5.89 1.10 7.64
CA ILE A 132 5.11 -0.01 8.21
C ILE A 132 4.95 0.13 9.73
N ARG A 133 6.02 0.51 10.45
CA ARG A 133 5.92 0.80 11.89
C ARG A 133 4.99 1.96 12.19
N GLN A 134 4.96 2.98 11.34
CA GLN A 134 4.04 4.11 11.51
C GLN A 134 2.60 3.73 11.22
N ILE A 135 2.31 2.83 10.27
CA ILE A 135 0.94 2.31 10.09
C ILE A 135 0.41 1.73 11.41
N THR A 136 1.17 0.84 12.05
CA THR A 136 0.80 0.29 13.37
C THR A 136 0.71 1.37 14.46
N ALA A 137 1.67 2.29 14.51
CA ALA A 137 1.70 3.33 15.54
C ALA A 137 0.54 4.34 15.37
N THR A 138 0.16 4.68 14.14
CA THR A 138 -0.93 5.62 13.88
C THR A 138 -2.24 5.10 14.44
N VAL A 139 -2.49 3.79 14.37
CA VAL A 139 -3.73 3.17 14.89
C VAL A 139 -3.95 3.45 16.38
N THR A 140 -2.90 3.62 17.19
CA THR A 140 -3.05 3.94 18.63
C THR A 140 -3.56 5.36 18.88
N PHE A 141 -3.55 6.23 17.86
CA PHE A 141 -4.07 7.59 17.94
C PHE A 141 -5.43 7.75 17.24
N LEU A 142 -5.89 6.73 16.52
CA LEU A 142 -7.20 6.75 15.87
C LEU A 142 -8.29 6.38 16.88
N PRO A 143 -9.54 6.85 16.68
CA PRO A 143 -10.68 6.37 17.43
C PRO A 143 -10.77 4.83 17.43
N LEU A 144 -11.29 4.27 18.53
CA LEU A 144 -11.56 2.84 18.60
C LEU A 144 -12.72 2.51 17.65
N LEU A 145 -12.54 1.47 16.84
CA LEU A 145 -13.62 0.91 16.02
C LEU A 145 -14.32 -0.16 16.86
N GLU A 146 -15.46 0.20 17.42
CA GLU A 146 -16.32 -0.72 18.20
C GLU A 146 -17.40 -1.38 17.35
N VAL A 147 -17.41 -1.10 16.05
CA VAL A 147 -18.35 -1.64 15.06
C VAL A 147 -17.64 -2.56 14.08
N SER A 148 -18.37 -3.55 13.55
CA SER A 148 -17.84 -4.39 12.48
C SER A 148 -17.66 -3.58 11.20
N CYS A 149 -16.46 -3.63 10.64
CA CYS A 149 -16.08 -2.85 9.47
C CYS A 149 -15.71 -3.77 8.28
N SER A 150 -16.03 -3.32 7.07
CA SER A 150 -15.54 -3.89 5.82
C SER A 150 -14.42 -3.02 5.25
N PHE A 151 -13.77 -3.53 4.19
CA PHE A 151 -12.81 -2.73 3.43
C PHE A 151 -13.13 -2.75 1.93
N ASP A 152 -12.88 -1.62 1.27
CA ASP A 152 -12.76 -1.53 -0.18
C ASP A 152 -11.33 -1.13 -0.54
N LEU A 153 -10.81 -1.67 -1.64
CA LEU A 153 -9.50 -1.31 -2.16
C LEU A 153 -9.64 -0.60 -3.51
N LEU A 154 -9.27 0.68 -3.54
CA LEU A 154 -9.37 1.54 -4.72
C LEU A 154 -7.99 1.82 -5.29
N ILE A 155 -7.82 1.69 -6.60
CA ILE A 155 -6.60 2.07 -7.30
C ILE A 155 -6.95 3.13 -8.32
N TYR A 156 -6.40 4.33 -8.13
CA TYR A 156 -6.59 5.46 -9.03
C TYR A 156 -5.50 5.41 -10.10
N THR A 157 -5.91 5.25 -11.35
CA THR A 157 -5.02 5.23 -12.51
C THR A 157 -5.19 6.45 -13.38
N ASP A 158 -4.34 6.58 -14.39
CA ASP A 158 -4.58 7.53 -15.48
C ASP A 158 -5.93 7.22 -16.16
N LYS A 159 -6.66 8.29 -16.56
CA LYS A 159 -8.05 8.19 -17.07
C LYS A 159 -8.17 7.43 -18.39
N ASP A 160 -7.09 7.33 -19.14
CA ASP A 160 -6.98 6.66 -20.44
C ASP A 160 -6.54 5.19 -20.31
N LEU A 161 -6.31 4.70 -19.09
CA LEU A 161 -5.94 3.31 -18.86
C LEU A 161 -7.12 2.36 -19.16
N VAL A 162 -6.86 1.32 -19.96
CA VAL A 162 -7.84 0.27 -20.26
C VAL A 162 -8.06 -0.59 -19.01
N VAL A 163 -9.31 -0.60 -18.53
CA VAL A 163 -9.72 -1.40 -17.36
C VAL A 163 -9.66 -2.89 -17.71
N PRO A 164 -8.87 -3.71 -16.98
CA PRO A 164 -8.81 -5.15 -17.20
C PRO A 164 -10.12 -5.84 -16.85
N GLU A 165 -10.35 -7.03 -17.41
CA GLU A 165 -11.64 -7.76 -17.35
C GLU A 165 -12.21 -7.98 -15.93
N LYS A 166 -11.35 -8.18 -14.93
CA LYS A 166 -11.75 -8.42 -13.52
C LYS A 166 -11.83 -7.15 -12.66
N TRP A 167 -11.66 -5.99 -13.28
CA TRP A 167 -11.67 -4.70 -12.61
C TRP A 167 -12.86 -3.88 -13.07
N GLU A 168 -13.33 -2.99 -12.21
CA GLU A 168 -14.45 -2.11 -12.50
C GLU A 168 -14.11 -0.68 -12.08
N GLU A 169 -14.75 0.29 -12.74
CA GLU A 169 -14.72 1.67 -12.28
C GLU A 169 -15.62 1.80 -11.06
N SER A 170 -15.08 2.32 -9.96
CA SER A 170 -15.78 2.47 -8.70
C SER A 170 -15.96 3.94 -8.32
N GLY A 171 -16.95 4.19 -7.47
CA GLY A 171 -17.15 5.50 -6.86
C GLY A 171 -15.96 5.89 -5.96
N PRO A 172 -15.80 7.19 -5.67
CA PRO A 172 -14.62 7.67 -4.97
C PRO A 172 -14.55 7.29 -3.49
N GLN A 173 -15.64 6.82 -2.88
CA GLN A 173 -15.76 6.53 -1.43
C GLN A 173 -15.23 7.66 -0.55
N PHE A 174 -15.80 8.86 -0.71
CA PHE A 174 -15.37 10.04 0.05
C PHE A 174 -15.68 9.89 1.54
N ILE A 175 -14.75 10.36 2.36
CA ILE A 175 -14.94 10.52 3.80
C ILE A 175 -15.31 11.98 4.09
N THR A 176 -16.22 12.19 5.04
CA THR A 176 -16.64 13.53 5.49
C THR A 176 -16.41 13.66 6.99
N ASN A 177 -16.25 14.90 7.47
CA ASN A 177 -15.94 15.19 8.88
C ASN A 177 -14.70 14.43 9.38
N SER A 178 -13.61 14.52 8.63
CA SER A 178 -12.37 13.78 8.90
C SER A 178 -11.21 14.66 9.30
N GLU A 179 -10.34 14.13 10.15
CA GLU A 179 -8.98 14.63 10.39
C GLU A 179 -7.96 13.77 9.64
N GLU A 180 -6.77 14.32 9.41
CA GLU A 180 -5.71 13.65 8.64
C GLU A 180 -4.46 13.41 9.48
N VAL A 181 -3.92 12.19 9.44
CA VAL A 181 -2.58 11.88 9.94
C VAL A 181 -1.67 11.57 8.76
N ARG A 182 -0.64 12.41 8.54
CA ARG A 182 0.40 12.14 7.56
C ARG A 182 1.49 11.25 8.14
N LEU A 183 1.83 10.20 7.41
CA LEU A 183 2.92 9.29 7.73
C LEU A 183 4.15 9.65 6.88
N ARG A 184 5.28 9.04 7.20
CA ARG A 184 6.50 9.13 6.41
C ARG A 184 6.27 8.54 5.02
N SER A 185 6.97 9.11 4.04
CA SER A 185 7.11 8.55 2.71
C SER A 185 8.34 7.64 2.63
N PHE A 186 8.37 6.75 1.64
CA PHE A 186 9.59 6.10 1.19
C PHE A 186 9.76 6.28 -0.32
N THR A 187 10.99 6.12 -0.82
CA THR A 187 11.24 6.20 -2.26
C THR A 187 12.26 5.17 -2.73
N THR A 188 12.07 4.67 -3.94
CA THR A 188 13.06 3.86 -4.67
C THR A 188 13.94 4.69 -5.58
N THR A 189 13.82 6.03 -5.56
CA THR A 189 14.26 7.03 -6.57
C THR A 189 13.45 7.06 -7.86
N ILE A 190 12.73 5.99 -8.18
CA ILE A 190 11.84 5.92 -9.35
C ILE A 190 10.40 6.15 -8.91
N HIS A 191 9.99 5.49 -7.83
CA HIS A 191 8.68 5.70 -7.21
C HIS A 191 8.87 6.33 -5.84
N LYS A 192 7.99 7.26 -5.48
CA LYS A 192 7.86 7.79 -4.12
C LYS A 192 6.43 7.56 -3.66
N VAL A 193 6.29 6.93 -2.50
CA VAL A 193 4.97 6.64 -1.91
C VAL A 193 4.82 7.52 -0.68
N ASN A 194 3.85 8.43 -0.73
CA ASN A 194 3.43 9.22 0.42
C ASN A 194 2.25 8.52 1.08
N SER A 195 2.25 8.41 2.41
CA SER A 195 1.24 7.66 3.15
C SER A 195 0.48 8.61 4.08
N MET A 196 -0.84 8.49 4.15
CA MET A 196 -1.66 9.22 5.09
C MET A 196 -2.95 8.45 5.41
N VAL A 197 -3.58 8.77 6.53
CA VAL A 197 -4.93 8.29 6.84
C VAL A 197 -5.85 9.46 7.15
N ALA A 198 -6.99 9.53 6.47
CA ALA A 198 -8.10 10.39 6.85
C ALA A 198 -9.08 9.55 7.69
N TYR A 199 -9.42 9.98 8.90
CA TYR A 199 -10.32 9.26 9.80
C TYR A 199 -11.45 10.17 10.25
N LYS A 200 -12.66 9.62 10.32
CA LYS A 200 -13.85 10.36 10.72
C LYS A 200 -13.78 10.68 12.21
N ILE A 201 -14.10 11.93 12.57
CA ILE A 201 -14.23 12.34 13.98
C ILE A 201 -15.54 11.76 14.51
N PRO A 202 -15.51 10.94 15.59
CA PRO A 202 -16.72 10.45 16.23
C PRO A 202 -17.57 11.61 16.75
N VAL A 203 -18.89 11.46 16.67
CA VAL A 203 -19.83 12.38 17.32
C VAL A 203 -19.94 11.94 18.78
N ASN A 204 -19.93 12.87 19.74
CA ASN A 204 -20.33 12.54 21.11
C ASN A 204 -21.84 12.41 21.14
N ASP A 205 -22.37 11.20 21.02
CA ASP A 205 -23.77 10.84 21.21
C ASP A 205 -24.12 10.47 22.67
#